data_AF-A0A6I6D5T8-F1
#
_entry.id   AF-A0A6I6D5T8-F1
#
_cell.length_a   1.000
_cell.length_b   1.000
_cell.length_c   1.000
_cell.angle_alpha   90.00
_cell.angle_beta   90.00
_cell.angle_gamma   90.00
#
_symmetry.space_group_name_H-M   'P 1'
#
loop_
_entity.id
_entity.type
_entity.pdbx_description
1 polymer ?
#
loop_
_entity_poly.entity_id
_entity_poly.type
_entity_poly.pdbx_seq_one_letter_code
_entity_poly.pdbx_strand_id
1 'polypeptide(L)'
;MENNSLKNTRIEFHILQSFPVTCLNRDDVGAPKTANIGGVTRARVSSQCWKRQVRLALRDLGAKAGTRTKKVKELLVPACKAQGADHQAAEAFADRLAEILTKDTLLFIGDNEVEALARYGNSIDFDTSGVKEKTLWKEAKKVLDQDRSLKLSTPTEK
;
A
#
# COMPACT_ATOMS: atom_id res chain seq x y z
N MET A 1 -0.65 -23.09 -8.59
CA MET A 1 -1.63 -22.00 -8.74
C MET A 1 -2.95 -22.52 -8.20
N GLU A 2 -3.36 -22.08 -7.01
CA GLU A 2 -4.65 -22.48 -6.45
C GLU A 2 -5.78 -22.02 -7.37
N ASN A 3 -6.71 -22.93 -7.66
CA ASN A 3 -7.90 -22.65 -8.44
C ASN A 3 -8.78 -21.67 -7.64
N ASN A 4 -8.79 -20.40 -8.03
CA ASN A 4 -9.69 -19.41 -7.42
C ASN A 4 -11.14 -19.75 -7.80
N SER A 5 -11.87 -20.34 -6.85
CA SER A 5 -13.26 -20.79 -7.01
C SER A 5 -14.25 -19.64 -7.24
N LEU A 6 -13.85 -18.40 -6.99
CA LEU A 6 -14.68 -17.20 -7.12
C LEU A 6 -14.43 -16.44 -8.44
N LYS A 7 -13.78 -17.09 -9.41
CA LYS A 7 -13.53 -16.47 -10.73
C LYS A 7 -14.85 -16.10 -11.41
N ASN A 8 -14.96 -14.85 -11.87
CA ASN A 8 -16.15 -14.25 -12.48
C ASN A 8 -17.36 -14.04 -11.54
N THR A 9 -17.22 -14.26 -10.24
CA THR A 9 -18.26 -13.92 -9.27
C THR A 9 -18.21 -12.42 -8.92
N ARG A 10 -19.33 -11.71 -9.02
CA ARG A 10 -19.48 -10.32 -8.57
C ARG A 10 -20.35 -10.30 -7.32
N ILE A 11 -19.89 -9.60 -6.28
CA ILE A 11 -20.62 -9.41 -5.03
C ILE A 11 -20.86 -7.90 -4.88
N GLU A 12 -22.12 -7.52 -4.72
CA GLU A 12 -22.54 -6.12 -4.57
C GLU A 12 -23.15 -5.89 -3.20
N PHE A 13 -22.83 -4.73 -2.62
CA PHE A 13 -23.37 -4.28 -1.33
C PHE A 13 -24.10 -2.96 -1.53
N HIS A 14 -25.38 -2.93 -1.14
CA HIS A 14 -26.23 -1.74 -1.18
C HIS A 14 -26.65 -1.42 0.25
N ILE A 15 -26.17 -0.29 0.79
CA ILE A 15 -26.29 0.05 2.22
C ILE A 15 -27.02 1.39 2.35
N LEU A 16 -28.12 1.38 3.11
CA LEU A 16 -28.78 2.59 3.59
C LEU A 16 -28.50 2.72 5.10
N GLN A 17 -27.78 3.76 5.47
CA GLN A 17 -27.38 4.00 6.85
C GLN A 17 -27.65 5.47 7.21
N SER A 18 -28.45 5.67 8.25
CA SER A 18 -28.66 6.98 8.84
C SER A 18 -27.53 7.33 9.81
N PHE A 19 -27.19 8.61 9.89
CA PHE A 19 -26.23 9.15 10.85
C PHE A 19 -26.88 10.27 11.65
N PRO A 20 -26.56 10.41 12.95
CA PRO A 20 -26.93 11.62 13.69
C PRO A 20 -26.22 12.84 13.10
N VAL A 21 -26.63 14.05 13.52
CA VAL A 21 -26.02 15.31 13.08
C VAL A 21 -24.53 15.32 13.42
N THR A 22 -23.71 14.99 12.42
CA THR A 22 -22.27 14.77 12.58
C THR A 22 -21.54 15.15 11.30
N CYS A 23 -20.27 15.56 11.43
CA CYS A 23 -19.40 15.84 10.30
C CYS A 23 -18.51 14.63 9.99
N LEU A 24 -18.99 13.72 9.14
CA LEU A 24 -18.28 12.48 8.80
C LEU A 24 -16.99 12.71 8.00
N ASN A 25 -16.95 13.74 7.17
CA ASN A 25 -15.78 14.15 6.40
C ASN A 25 -15.86 15.62 5.98
N ARG A 26 -14.69 16.27 5.88
CA ARG A 26 -14.54 17.69 5.54
C ARG A 26 -13.84 17.89 4.19
N ASP A 27 -13.94 19.09 3.66
CA ASP A 27 -13.09 19.61 2.57
C ASP A 27 -11.87 20.38 3.11
N ASP A 28 -11.12 21.01 2.22
CA ASP A 28 -9.85 21.67 2.55
C ASP A 28 -10.03 22.95 3.39
N VAL A 29 -11.24 23.51 3.42
CA VAL A 29 -11.61 24.67 4.26
C VAL A 29 -12.34 24.26 5.54
N GLY A 30 -12.51 22.95 5.77
CA GLY A 30 -13.12 22.40 6.98
C GLY A 30 -14.63 22.25 6.96
N ALA A 31 -15.29 22.56 5.84
CA ALA A 31 -16.73 22.42 5.66
C ALA A 31 -17.13 20.96 5.38
N PRO A 32 -18.35 20.52 5.78
CA PRO A 32 -18.84 19.18 5.45
C PRO A 32 -18.85 18.97 3.93
N LYS A 33 -18.31 17.83 3.48
CA LYS A 33 -18.23 17.54 2.05
C LYS A 33 -19.63 17.28 1.47
N THR A 34 -19.93 17.90 0.34
CA THR A 34 -21.24 17.78 -0.32
C THR A 34 -21.12 17.28 -1.78
N ALA A 35 -22.26 16.99 -2.40
CA ALA A 35 -22.43 16.82 -3.83
C ALA A 35 -23.86 17.22 -4.26
N ASN A 36 -24.01 17.71 -5.49
CA ASN A 36 -25.31 17.99 -6.09
C ASN A 36 -25.82 16.72 -6.79
N ILE A 37 -27.00 16.24 -6.39
CA ILE A 37 -27.65 15.05 -6.98
C ILE A 37 -29.11 15.39 -7.24
N GLY A 38 -29.49 15.42 -8.51
CA GLY A 38 -30.86 15.74 -8.93
C GLY A 38 -31.28 17.18 -8.60
N GLY A 39 -30.34 18.14 -8.67
CA GLY A 39 -30.60 19.56 -8.37
C GLY A 39 -30.59 19.93 -6.89
N VAL A 40 -30.38 18.97 -5.99
CA VAL A 40 -30.34 19.18 -4.54
C VAL A 40 -28.97 18.86 -3.98
N THR A 41 -28.45 19.75 -3.13
CA THR A 41 -27.21 19.53 -2.38
C THR A 41 -27.41 18.49 -1.29
N ARG A 42 -26.55 17.47 -1.27
CA ARG A 42 -26.55 16.40 -0.28
C ARG A 42 -25.19 16.29 0.39
N ALA A 43 -25.17 15.88 1.66
CA ALA A 43 -23.94 15.48 2.34
C ALA A 43 -23.32 14.27 1.61
N ARG A 44 -21.99 14.25 1.48
CA ARG A 44 -21.28 13.19 0.79
C ARG A 44 -20.04 12.76 1.54
N VAL A 45 -20.01 11.48 1.90
CA VAL A 45 -18.78 10.82 2.35
C VAL A 45 -17.99 10.33 1.14
N SER A 46 -16.75 10.80 0.99
CA SER A 46 -15.91 10.40 -0.13
C SER A 46 -15.53 8.92 -0.05
N SER A 47 -15.44 8.23 -1.19
CA SER A 47 -15.12 6.80 -1.24
C SER A 47 -13.77 6.48 -0.58
N GLN A 48 -12.79 7.38 -0.66
CA GLN A 48 -11.50 7.21 0.02
C GLN A 48 -11.62 7.19 1.55
N CYS A 49 -12.56 7.95 2.13
CA CYS A 49 -12.80 7.98 3.57
C CYS A 49 -13.31 6.60 4.04
N TRP A 50 -14.33 6.07 3.36
CA TRP A 50 -14.85 4.72 3.64
C TRP A 50 -13.80 3.64 3.42
N LYS A 51 -13.12 3.64 2.27
CA LYS A 51 -12.05 2.66 1.97
C LYS A 51 -10.94 2.69 3.02
N ARG A 52 -10.60 3.86 3.58
CA ARG A 52 -9.61 3.95 4.67
C ARG A 52 -10.13 3.27 5.94
N GLN A 53 -11.35 3.57 6.38
CA GLN A 53 -11.92 2.96 7.57
C GLN A 53 -12.07 1.44 7.43
N VAL A 54 -12.54 0.97 6.27
CA VAL A 54 -12.61 -0.47 5.97
C VAL A 54 -11.22 -1.12 6.04
N ARG A 55 -10.17 -0.51 5.47
CA ARG A 55 -8.81 -1.05 5.55
C ARG A 55 -8.28 -1.15 6.98
N LEU A 56 -8.59 -0.17 7.83
CA LEU A 56 -8.18 -0.20 9.24
C LEU A 56 -8.92 -1.31 9.99
N ALA A 57 -10.24 -1.37 9.86
CA ALA A 57 -11.05 -2.41 10.49
C ALA A 57 -10.65 -3.82 10.04
N LEU A 58 -10.35 -4.01 8.75
CA LEU A 58 -9.85 -5.29 8.23
C LEU A 58 -8.51 -5.69 8.87
N ARG A 59 -7.62 -4.72 9.14
CA ARG A 59 -6.35 -4.98 9.82
C ARG A 59 -6.57 -5.46 11.25
N ASP A 60 -7.52 -4.85 11.96
CA ASP A 60 -7.88 -5.24 13.33
C ASP A 60 -8.53 -6.65 13.36
N LEU A 61 -9.18 -7.04 12.27
CA LEU A 61 -9.71 -8.39 12.06
C LEU A 61 -8.65 -9.41 11.60
N GLY A 62 -7.37 -9.03 11.52
CA GLY A 62 -6.26 -9.90 11.13
C GLY A 62 -6.09 -10.09 9.62
N ALA A 63 -6.77 -9.30 8.78
CA ALA A 63 -6.53 -9.34 7.35
C ALA A 63 -5.16 -8.74 7.01
N LYS A 64 -4.37 -9.47 6.21
CA LYS A 64 -3.10 -8.98 5.68
C LYS A 64 -3.36 -7.89 4.65
N ALA A 65 -3.16 -6.63 5.05
CA ALA A 65 -3.30 -5.46 4.19
C ALA A 65 -1.95 -4.75 4.05
N GLY A 66 -1.61 -4.34 2.83
CA GLY A 66 -0.42 -3.53 2.61
C GLY A 66 -0.49 -2.20 3.35
N THR A 67 0.67 -1.70 3.74
CA THR A 67 0.84 -0.41 4.39
C THR A 67 1.18 0.65 3.35
N ARG A 68 0.39 1.72 3.29
CA ARG A 68 0.69 2.89 2.46
C ARG A 68 1.70 3.79 3.18
N THR A 69 2.95 3.83 2.74
CA THR A 69 4.02 4.55 3.45
C THR A 69 5.08 5.13 2.52
N LYS A 70 5.76 6.20 2.98
CA LYS A 70 7.06 6.66 2.46
C LYS A 70 8.23 6.18 3.33
N LYS A 71 7.93 5.71 4.54
CA LYS A 71 8.91 5.24 5.54
C LYS A 71 9.24 3.77 5.29
N VAL A 72 9.70 3.44 4.09
CA VAL A 72 10.04 2.06 3.71
C VAL A 72 11.25 1.55 4.52
N LYS A 73 12.20 2.43 4.84
CA LYS A 73 13.34 2.14 5.71
C LYS A 73 12.92 1.50 7.03
N GLU A 74 11.92 2.09 7.70
CA GLU A 74 11.44 1.64 9.01
C GLU A 74 10.86 0.21 8.96
N LEU A 75 10.35 -0.22 7.80
CA LEU A 75 9.84 -1.57 7.59
C LEU A 75 10.95 -2.56 7.20
N LEU A 76 11.91 -2.13 6.38
CA LEU A 76 12.98 -2.99 5.86
C LEU A 76 14.05 -3.30 6.90
N VAL A 77 14.46 -2.34 7.75
CA VAL A 77 15.55 -2.55 8.71
C VAL A 77 15.28 -3.74 9.65
N PRO A 78 14.10 -3.87 10.29
CA PRO A 78 13.78 -5.04 11.10
C PRO A 78 13.81 -6.35 10.30
N ALA A 79 13.28 -6.33 9.07
CA ALA A 79 13.25 -7.52 8.22
C ALA A 79 14.65 -7.96 7.77
N CYS A 80 15.55 -7.02 7.48
CA CYS A 80 16.95 -7.32 7.13
C CYS A 80 17.72 -7.88 8.34
N LYS A 81 17.51 -7.31 9.54
CA LYS A 81 18.07 -7.86 10.78
C LYS A 81 17.61 -9.30 11.05
N ALA A 82 16.33 -9.58 10.80
CA ALA A 82 15.79 -10.94 10.92
C ALA A 82 16.41 -11.93 9.90
N GLN A 83 16.98 -11.43 8.79
CA GLN A 83 17.70 -12.22 7.80
C GLN A 83 19.21 -12.35 8.09
N GLY A 84 19.70 -11.79 9.21
CA GLY A 84 21.09 -11.90 9.64
C GLY A 84 22.00 -10.73 9.26
N ALA A 85 21.44 -9.63 8.74
CA ALA A 85 22.23 -8.43 8.42
C ALA A 85 22.79 -7.75 9.69
N ASP A 86 24.03 -7.25 9.60
CA ASP A 86 24.53 -6.28 10.58
C ASP A 86 23.71 -4.98 10.55
N HIS A 87 23.69 -4.25 11.66
CA HIS A 87 22.90 -3.04 11.79
C HIS A 87 23.25 -1.98 10.74
N GLN A 88 24.53 -1.77 10.45
CA GLN A 88 24.98 -0.77 9.49
C GLN A 88 24.62 -1.17 8.06
N ALA A 89 24.83 -2.45 7.72
CA ALA A 89 24.49 -3.00 6.41
C ALA A 89 22.97 -2.94 6.14
N ALA A 90 22.16 -3.29 7.16
CA ALA A 90 20.70 -3.23 7.07
C ALA A 90 20.20 -1.80 6.82
N GLU A 91 20.79 -0.80 7.49
CA GLU A 91 20.41 0.60 7.29
C GLU A 91 20.81 1.11 5.91
N ALA A 92 22.05 0.88 5.48
CA ALA A 92 22.53 1.32 4.17
C ALA A 92 21.72 0.73 3.01
N PHE A 93 21.40 -0.57 3.09
CA PHE A 93 20.54 -1.24 2.12
C PHE A 93 19.12 -0.66 2.11
N ALA A 94 18.52 -0.49 3.29
CA ALA A 94 17.16 0.01 3.43
C ALA A 94 17.02 1.47 2.98
N ASP A 95 18.02 2.32 3.25
CA ASP A 95 18.07 3.71 2.80
C ASP A 95 18.07 3.78 1.27
N ARG A 96 18.99 3.05 0.64
CA ARG A 96 19.10 3.05 -0.82
C ARG A 96 17.85 2.52 -1.50
N LEU A 97 17.24 1.46 -0.97
CA LEU A 97 15.95 0.98 -1.48
C LEU A 97 14.81 1.98 -1.26
N ALA A 98 14.76 2.62 -0.10
CA ALA A 98 13.73 3.61 0.18
C ALA A 98 13.83 4.82 -0.77
N GLU A 99 15.03 5.32 -1.05
CA GLU A 99 15.24 6.40 -2.03
C GLU A 99 14.72 6.03 -3.42
N ILE A 100 15.06 4.81 -3.89
CA ILE A 100 14.63 4.33 -5.20
C ILE A 100 13.10 4.12 -5.25
N LEU A 101 12.52 3.56 -4.18
CA LEU A 101 11.10 3.17 -4.14
C LEU A 101 10.13 4.32 -3.85
N THR A 102 10.57 5.37 -3.15
CA THR A 102 9.67 6.39 -2.59
C THR A 102 9.89 7.81 -3.09
N LYS A 103 10.82 8.01 -4.02
CA LYS A 103 11.24 9.33 -4.55
C LYS A 103 10.08 10.31 -4.76
N ASP A 104 9.12 9.94 -5.61
CA ASP A 104 7.96 10.81 -5.94
C ASP A 104 6.61 10.16 -5.62
N THR A 105 6.60 8.97 -5.01
CA THR A 105 5.39 8.15 -4.91
C THR A 105 5.23 7.52 -3.53
N LEU A 106 3.97 7.43 -3.08
CA LEU A 106 3.60 6.64 -1.91
C LEU A 106 3.55 5.16 -2.29
N LEU A 107 4.37 4.35 -1.63
CA LEU A 107 4.38 2.91 -1.83
C LEU A 107 3.27 2.25 -1.01
N PHE A 108 2.67 1.20 -1.56
CA PHE A 108 1.81 0.30 -0.82
C PHE A 108 2.53 -1.04 -0.76
N ILE A 109 2.98 -1.42 0.44
CA ILE A 109 3.83 -2.61 0.63
C ILE A 109 3.29 -3.49 1.78
N GLY A 110 3.14 -4.79 1.54
CA GLY A 110 2.76 -5.79 2.54
C GLY A 110 3.96 -6.48 3.19
N ASP A 111 3.73 -7.15 4.32
CA ASP A 111 4.79 -7.78 5.10
C ASP A 111 5.56 -8.85 4.29
N ASN A 112 4.85 -9.64 3.47
CA ASN A 112 5.45 -10.62 2.57
C ASN A 112 6.45 -9.97 1.58
N GLU A 113 6.11 -8.80 1.05
CA GLU A 113 6.95 -8.07 0.08
C GLU A 113 8.18 -7.50 0.79
N VAL A 114 8.03 -7.01 2.02
CA VAL A 114 9.15 -6.56 2.86
C VAL A 114 10.11 -7.73 3.15
N GLU A 115 9.59 -8.90 3.52
CA GLU A 115 10.40 -10.10 3.72
C GLU A 115 11.11 -10.55 2.44
N ALA A 116 10.43 -10.52 1.30
CA ALA A 116 11.02 -10.89 0.02
C ALA A 116 12.16 -9.93 -0.39
N LEU A 117 12.01 -8.63 -0.14
CA LEU A 117 13.08 -7.65 -0.33
C LEU A 117 14.26 -7.90 0.62
N ALA A 118 14.00 -8.27 1.87
CA ALA A 118 15.05 -8.64 2.82
C ALA A 118 15.81 -9.91 2.40
N ARG A 119 15.11 -10.93 1.86
CA ARG A 119 15.74 -12.13 1.28
C ARG A 119 16.59 -11.80 0.06
N TYR A 120 16.14 -10.87 -0.79
CA TYR A 120 16.96 -10.36 -1.88
C TYR A 120 18.22 -9.66 -1.34
N GLY A 121 18.09 -8.85 -0.29
CA GLY A 121 19.24 -8.26 0.41
C GLY A 121 20.26 -9.31 0.87
N ASN A 122 19.79 -10.40 1.48
CA ASN A 122 20.67 -11.51 1.89
C ASN A 122 21.42 -12.14 0.71
N SER A 123 20.79 -12.27 -0.47
CA SER A 123 21.45 -12.82 -1.67
C SER A 123 22.60 -11.97 -2.22
N ILE A 124 22.65 -10.69 -1.86
CA ILE A 124 23.72 -9.76 -2.22
C ILE A 124 24.57 -9.36 -1.01
N ASP A 125 24.45 -10.09 0.10
CA ASP A 125 25.11 -9.80 1.39
C ASP A 125 24.86 -8.38 1.91
N PHE A 126 23.69 -7.82 1.57
CA PHE A 126 23.27 -6.45 1.87
C PHE A 126 24.21 -5.36 1.33
N ASP A 127 25.20 -5.71 0.49
CA ASP A 127 26.08 -4.74 -0.16
C ASP A 127 25.47 -4.25 -1.48
N THR A 128 25.22 -2.95 -1.52
CA THR A 128 24.67 -2.28 -2.71
C THR A 128 25.72 -1.58 -3.54
N SER A 129 26.98 -1.48 -3.07
CA SER A 129 28.05 -0.67 -3.67
C SER A 129 28.29 -0.98 -5.16
N GLY A 130 28.17 -2.25 -5.57
CA GLY A 130 28.35 -2.72 -6.95
C GLY A 130 27.08 -2.77 -7.81
N VAL A 131 25.88 -2.51 -7.27
CA VAL A 131 24.62 -2.72 -8.00
C VAL A 131 24.09 -1.43 -8.60
N LYS A 132 23.85 -1.42 -9.91
CA LYS A 132 23.23 -0.27 -10.60
C LYS A 132 21.79 -0.06 -10.10
N GLU A 133 21.38 1.21 -10.01
CA GLU A 133 20.03 1.60 -9.58
C GLU A 133 18.92 0.93 -10.41
N LYS A 134 19.12 0.84 -11.73
CA LYS A 134 18.17 0.22 -12.67
C LYS A 134 17.94 -1.28 -12.41
N THR A 135 18.97 -2.00 -11.94
CA THR A 135 18.88 -3.42 -11.59
C THR A 135 18.16 -3.62 -10.26
N LEU A 136 18.49 -2.81 -9.25
CA LEU A 136 17.79 -2.78 -7.96
C LEU A 136 16.29 -2.51 -8.13
N TRP A 137 15.93 -1.51 -8.95
CA TRP A 137 14.54 -1.21 -9.25
C TRP A 137 13.80 -2.38 -9.92
N LYS A 138 14.45 -3.07 -10.87
CA LYS A 138 13.82 -4.19 -11.58
C LYS A 138 13.52 -5.35 -10.64
N GLU A 139 14.46 -5.71 -9.77
CA GLU A 139 14.26 -6.80 -8.81
C GLU A 139 13.23 -6.41 -7.73
N ALA A 140 13.32 -5.19 -7.19
CA ALA A 140 12.32 -4.70 -6.24
C ALA A 140 10.92 -4.65 -6.86
N LYS A 141 10.80 -4.20 -8.10
CA LYS A 141 9.52 -4.19 -8.83
C LYS A 141 8.99 -5.60 -9.09
N LYS A 142 9.85 -6.55 -9.41
CA LYS A 142 9.45 -7.95 -9.61
C LYS A 142 8.84 -8.53 -8.34
N VAL A 143 9.43 -8.23 -7.18
CA VAL A 143 8.88 -8.63 -5.87
C VAL A 143 7.52 -7.96 -5.61
N LEU A 144 7.39 -6.66 -5.86
CA LEU A 144 6.14 -5.91 -5.65
C LEU A 144 5.01 -6.31 -6.62
N ASP A 145 5.33 -6.75 -7.83
CA ASP A 145 4.34 -7.12 -8.84
C ASP A 145 3.88 -8.60 -8.70
N GLN A 146 4.65 -9.46 -8.01
CA GLN A 146 4.33 -10.88 -7.83
C GLN A 146 3.08 -11.12 -6.96
N ASP A 147 2.83 -10.28 -5.94
CA ASP A 147 1.69 -10.43 -5.02
C ASP A 147 0.51 -9.51 -5.37
N ARG A 148 0.66 -8.64 -6.39
CA ARG A 148 -0.42 -7.81 -6.96
C ARG A 148 -1.35 -8.65 -7.86
N SER A 149 -2.01 -9.65 -7.28
CA SER A 149 -3.04 -10.46 -7.95
C SER A 149 -4.30 -9.66 -8.33
N LEU A 150 -4.40 -8.40 -7.91
CA LEU A 150 -5.33 -7.41 -8.45
C LEU A 150 -4.56 -6.36 -9.22
N LYS A 151 -4.41 -6.56 -10.54
CA LYS A 151 -4.15 -5.47 -11.48
C LYS A 151 -5.27 -4.44 -11.29
N LEU A 152 -5.02 -3.40 -10.48
CA LEU A 152 -5.88 -2.22 -10.52
C LEU A 152 -5.85 -1.75 -11.97
N SER A 153 -7.03 -1.75 -12.59
CA SER A 153 -7.26 -1.10 -13.88
C SER A 153 -6.55 0.25 -13.86
N THR A 154 -5.65 0.46 -14.82
CA THR A 154 -5.04 1.76 -15.08
C THR A 154 -6.12 2.84 -15.08
N PRO A 155 -5.87 4.04 -14.51
CA PRO A 155 -6.80 5.14 -14.67
C PRO A 155 -7.01 5.35 -16.16
N THR A 156 -8.23 5.18 -16.62
CA THR A 156 -8.62 5.66 -17.94
C THR A 156 -8.36 7.16 -17.94
N GLU A 157 -7.45 7.59 -18.80
CA GLU A 157 -7.21 9.01 -19.08
C GLU A 157 -8.55 9.70 -19.32
N LYS A 158 -8.73 10.87 -18.71
CA LYS A 158 -9.68 11.88 -19.11
C LYS A 158 -8.90 13.11 -19.50
#